data_AF-A0EZU5-F1
#
_entry.id   AF-A0EZU5-F1
#
_cell.length_a   1.000
_cell.length_b   1.000
_cell.length_c   1.000
_cell.angle_alpha   90.00
_cell.angle_beta   90.00
_cell.angle_gamma   90.00
#
_symmetry.space_group_name_H-M   'P 1'
#
loop_
_entity.id
_entity.type
_entity.pdbx_description
1 polymer ?
#
loop_
_entity_poly.entity_id
_entity_poly.type
_entity_poly.pdbx_seq_one_letter_code
_entity_poly.pdbx_strand_id
1 'polypeptide(L)'
;QRKGAGSVFKAHIKHRKGAAKLRHIDFAERHGYIKGIVKDIIHDPGRGAPLAKVAFRDPYRFKKRTELFIAAEGIHTGQFIYCGKKAQLNIGNVLPVGTMPEGTIICCLEEKPGDRGKLARASGNYATVISHNPETKKSRVKLPSGSKKVIASANRAVVGVVAGGGRIDKPILKAGRAYHKYKAKRN
;
A
#
# COMPACT_ATOMS: atom_id res chain seq x y z
N GLN A 1 -23.48 11.51 -16.26
CA GLN A 1 -23.48 11.49 -17.74
C GLN A 1 -22.20 12.12 -18.32
N ARG A 2 -21.97 13.45 -18.23
CA ARG A 2 -20.80 14.11 -18.87
C ARG A 2 -19.40 13.65 -18.40
N LYS A 3 -19.21 13.33 -17.12
CA LYS A 3 -17.88 12.93 -16.59
C LYS A 3 -17.34 11.62 -17.17
N GLY A 4 -18.22 10.71 -17.61
CA GLY A 4 -17.83 9.41 -18.16
C GLY A 4 -17.18 9.48 -19.54
N ALA A 5 -17.43 10.57 -20.29
CA ALA A 5 -16.88 10.76 -21.63
C ALA A 5 -15.35 10.98 -21.64
N GLY A 6 -14.74 11.28 -20.49
CA GLY A 6 -13.28 11.35 -20.39
C GLY A 6 -12.62 12.48 -21.20
N SER A 7 -13.32 13.61 -21.39
CA SER A 7 -12.75 14.82 -21.98
C SER A 7 -11.87 15.56 -20.95
N VAL A 8 -12.32 16.73 -20.46
CA VAL A 8 -11.63 17.53 -19.43
C VAL A 8 -11.65 16.87 -18.03
N PHE A 9 -12.37 15.77 -17.87
CA PHE A 9 -12.53 15.04 -16.60
C PHE A 9 -11.49 13.93 -16.39
N LYS A 10 -10.57 13.73 -17.35
CA LYS A 10 -9.43 12.80 -17.19
C LYS A 10 -8.59 13.19 -15.98
N ALA A 11 -8.00 12.19 -15.32
CA ALA A 11 -7.12 12.42 -14.19
C ALA A 11 -5.86 13.20 -14.63
N HIS A 12 -5.48 14.21 -13.85
CA HIS A 12 -4.22 14.92 -14.05
C HIS A 12 -3.07 14.04 -13.55
N ILE A 13 -2.30 13.45 -14.47
CA ILE A 13 -1.25 12.47 -14.17
C ILE A 13 0.17 12.93 -14.50
N LYS A 14 0.36 14.11 -15.11
CA LYS A 14 1.65 14.58 -15.64
C LYS A 14 2.81 14.55 -14.63
N HIS A 15 2.56 14.93 -13.37
CA HIS A 15 3.59 15.00 -12.32
C HIS A 15 3.54 13.84 -11.32
N ARG A 16 2.63 12.88 -11.52
CA ARG A 16 2.55 11.69 -10.66
C ARG A 16 3.79 10.84 -10.83
N LYS A 17 4.27 10.26 -9.74
CA LYS A 17 5.57 9.56 -9.70
C LYS A 17 5.51 8.12 -10.20
N GLY A 18 4.30 7.56 -10.31
CA GLY A 18 4.06 6.24 -10.85
C GLY A 18 2.94 5.52 -10.12
N ALA A 19 2.66 4.30 -10.56
CA ALA A 19 1.65 3.47 -9.93
C ALA A 19 2.22 2.85 -8.64
N ALA A 20 1.78 3.33 -7.49
CA ALA A 20 2.13 2.72 -6.22
C ALA A 20 1.50 1.32 -6.10
N LYS A 21 2.32 0.29 -6.00
CA LYS A 21 1.93 -1.13 -6.02
C LYS A 21 2.96 -1.93 -5.22
N LEU A 22 2.52 -3.01 -4.57
CA LEU A 22 3.43 -3.99 -3.98
C LEU A 22 4.28 -4.65 -5.05
N ARG A 23 5.32 -5.38 -4.64
CA ARG A 23 6.14 -6.18 -5.54
C ARG A 23 5.31 -7.28 -6.22
N HIS A 24 5.70 -7.66 -7.44
CA HIS A 24 5.11 -8.82 -8.10
C HIS A 24 5.42 -10.10 -7.31
N ILE A 25 4.44 -11.01 -7.19
CA ILE A 25 4.66 -12.28 -6.49
C ILE A 25 5.55 -13.20 -7.32
N ASP A 26 6.59 -13.76 -6.71
CA ASP A 26 7.49 -14.71 -7.36
C ASP A 26 7.92 -15.82 -6.39
N PHE A 27 8.84 -16.68 -6.83
CA PHE A 27 9.27 -17.82 -6.04
C PHE A 27 9.90 -17.39 -4.69
N ALA A 28 10.73 -16.34 -4.70
CA ALA A 28 11.41 -15.83 -3.53
C ALA A 28 10.42 -15.36 -2.45
N GLU A 29 9.39 -14.63 -2.86
CA GLU A 29 8.40 -14.10 -1.92
C GLU A 29 7.40 -15.17 -1.44
N ARG A 30 7.09 -16.16 -2.29
CA ARG A 30 6.16 -17.26 -1.96
C ARG A 30 6.74 -18.24 -0.93
N HIS A 31 8.02 -18.59 -1.05
CA HIS A 31 8.65 -19.63 -0.20
C HIS A 31 9.59 -19.08 0.87
N GLY A 32 10.09 -17.86 0.69
CA GLY A 32 11.06 -17.24 1.59
C GLY A 32 10.71 -15.78 1.87
N TYR A 33 11.73 -14.93 1.76
CA TYR A 33 11.60 -13.49 1.78
C TYR A 33 12.65 -12.86 0.87
N ILE A 34 12.40 -11.62 0.47
CA ILE A 34 13.37 -10.79 -0.23
C ILE A 34 13.54 -9.47 0.51
N LYS A 35 14.79 -9.02 0.68
CA LYS A 35 15.09 -7.73 1.29
C LYS A 35 15.17 -6.63 0.23
N GLY A 36 14.57 -5.48 0.54
CA GLY A 36 14.70 -4.25 -0.22
C GLY A 36 15.13 -3.12 0.70
N ILE A 37 15.83 -2.13 0.15
CA ILE A 37 16.21 -0.92 0.90
C ILE A 37 15.31 0.24 0.48
N VAL A 38 14.78 0.98 1.45
CA VAL A 38 14.08 2.23 1.19
C VAL A 38 15.11 3.27 0.79
N LYS A 39 15.15 3.61 -0.50
CA LYS A 39 16.10 4.58 -1.02
C LYS A 39 15.68 6.01 -0.74
N ASP A 40 14.39 6.26 -0.78
CA ASP A 40 13.84 7.62 -0.77
C ASP A 40 12.35 7.57 -0.43
N ILE A 41 11.85 8.61 0.24
CA ILE A 41 10.43 8.80 0.56
C ILE A 41 9.97 10.08 -0.12
N ILE A 42 9.07 9.94 -1.10
CA ILE A 42 8.68 11.02 -2.01
C ILE A 42 7.21 11.39 -1.85
N HIS A 43 6.90 12.66 -2.13
CA HIS A 43 5.54 13.12 -2.32
C HIS A 43 5.04 12.81 -3.75
N ASP A 44 3.85 12.21 -3.87
CA ASP A 44 3.16 11.95 -5.15
C ASP A 44 2.00 12.93 -5.31
N PRO A 45 2.06 13.88 -6.27
CA PRO A 45 1.01 14.87 -6.46
C PRO A 45 -0.38 14.25 -6.67
N GLY A 46 -1.38 14.78 -5.97
CA GLY A 46 -2.75 14.26 -6.01
C GLY A 46 -3.03 13.06 -5.09
N ARG A 47 -2.00 12.56 -4.39
CA ARG A 47 -2.09 11.53 -3.34
C ARG A 47 -1.83 12.17 -1.97
N GLY A 48 -2.59 11.72 -0.95
CA GLY A 48 -2.36 12.16 0.43
C GLY A 48 -1.25 11.41 1.14
N ALA A 49 -1.05 10.12 0.82
CA ALA A 49 -0.01 9.29 1.39
C ALA A 49 1.32 9.44 0.64
N PRO A 50 2.47 9.50 1.35
CA PRO A 50 3.78 9.49 0.71
C PRO A 50 4.09 8.11 0.08
N LEU A 51 5.00 8.10 -0.89
CA LEU A 51 5.50 6.88 -1.52
C LEU A 51 6.92 6.58 -1.05
N ALA A 52 7.22 5.30 -0.82
CA ALA A 52 8.56 4.81 -0.58
C ALA A 52 9.12 4.19 -1.88
N LYS A 53 10.26 4.69 -2.35
CA LYS A 53 11.04 4.03 -3.41
C LYS A 53 11.86 2.91 -2.78
N VAL A 54 11.45 1.67 -3.01
CA VAL A 54 12.13 0.49 -2.45
C VAL A 54 12.94 -0.19 -3.54
N ALA A 55 14.25 -0.31 -3.33
CA ALA A 55 15.15 -0.98 -4.26
C ALA A 55 15.40 -2.43 -3.81
N PHE A 56 15.04 -3.38 -4.67
CA PHE A 56 15.29 -4.80 -4.51
C PHE A 56 16.40 -5.26 -5.46
N ARG A 57 17.15 -6.28 -5.06
CA ARG A 57 18.02 -7.03 -5.97
C ARG A 57 17.17 -8.05 -6.71
N ASP A 58 17.25 -8.11 -8.04
CA ASP A 58 16.55 -9.12 -8.81
C ASP A 58 17.14 -10.51 -8.49
N PRO A 59 16.33 -11.51 -8.08
CA PRO A 59 16.83 -12.83 -7.73
C PRO A 59 17.24 -13.67 -8.96
N TYR A 60 16.80 -13.30 -10.17
CA TYR A 60 17.04 -14.08 -11.39
C TYR A 60 18.10 -13.48 -12.32
N ARG A 61 18.39 -12.18 -12.19
CA ARG A 61 19.33 -11.46 -13.06
C ARG A 61 20.18 -10.48 -12.24
N PHE A 62 21.39 -10.16 -12.68
CA PHE A 62 22.21 -9.13 -12.04
C PHE A 62 21.67 -7.71 -12.35
N LYS A 63 20.56 -7.35 -11.71
CA LYS A 63 19.89 -6.05 -11.86
C LYS A 63 19.26 -5.61 -10.54
N LYS A 64 19.14 -4.30 -10.32
CA LYS A 64 18.32 -3.72 -9.25
C LYS A 64 16.95 -3.35 -9.81
N ARG A 65 15.88 -3.76 -9.13
CA ARG A 65 14.50 -3.33 -9.45
C ARG A 65 14.03 -2.36 -8.39
N THR A 66 13.46 -1.25 -8.84
CA THR A 66 12.87 -0.24 -7.94
C THR A 66 11.37 -0.34 -8.03
N GLU A 67 10.72 -0.48 -6.88
CA GLU A 67 9.27 -0.48 -6.74
C GLU A 67 8.81 0.76 -5.96
N LEU A 68 7.57 1.19 -6.23
CA LEU A 68 6.94 2.31 -5.53
C LEU A 68 5.89 1.78 -4.56
N PHE A 69 6.22 1.75 -3.29
CA PHE A 69 5.29 1.35 -2.24
C PHE A 69 4.59 2.59 -1.69
N ILE A 70 3.41 2.40 -1.09
CA ILE A 70 2.89 3.41 -0.18
C ILE A 70 3.64 3.23 1.14
N ALA A 71 4.13 4.32 1.71
CA ALA A 71 4.86 4.24 2.97
C ALA A 71 3.88 3.97 4.12
N ALA A 72 4.20 2.95 4.93
CA ALA A 72 3.64 2.84 6.26
C ALA A 72 4.28 3.89 7.18
N GLU A 73 3.54 4.32 8.19
CA GLU A 73 4.06 5.22 9.22
C GLU A 73 5.21 4.56 9.98
N GLY A 74 6.26 5.34 10.30
CA GLY A 74 7.49 4.82 10.91
C GLY A 74 8.54 4.32 9.91
N ILE A 75 8.23 4.24 8.60
CA ILE A 75 9.26 3.91 7.60
C ILE A 75 10.21 5.10 7.39
N HIS A 76 11.51 4.81 7.29
CA HIS A 76 12.55 5.81 7.01
C HIS A 76 13.51 5.37 5.88
N THR A 77 14.26 6.32 5.33
CA THR A 77 15.31 6.04 4.33
C THR A 77 16.43 5.20 4.95
N GLY A 78 16.98 4.27 4.16
CA GLY A 78 18.00 3.33 4.61
C GLY A 78 17.44 2.08 5.30
N GLN A 79 16.17 2.07 5.70
CA GLN A 79 15.53 0.92 6.32
C GLN A 79 15.44 -0.27 5.36
N PHE A 80 15.64 -1.47 5.89
CA PHE A 80 15.36 -2.72 5.18
C PHE A 80 13.90 -3.11 5.33
N ILE A 81 13.24 -3.33 4.19
CA ILE A 81 11.90 -3.90 4.10
C ILE A 81 12.02 -5.34 3.62
N TYR A 82 11.37 -6.26 4.31
CA TYR A 82 11.32 -7.67 3.97
C TYR A 82 9.95 -8.00 3.38
N CYS A 83 9.94 -8.65 2.21
CA CYS A 83 8.72 -9.09 1.54
C CYS A 83 8.73 -10.62 1.42
N GLY A 84 7.74 -11.30 2.00
CA GLY A 84 7.53 -12.74 1.79
C GLY A 84 6.97 -13.49 2.98
N LYS A 85 6.70 -14.79 2.78
CA LYS A 85 6.08 -15.67 3.79
C LYS A 85 6.94 -15.85 5.05
N LYS A 86 8.27 -15.86 4.91
CA LYS A 86 9.23 -16.05 6.02
C LYS A 86 9.76 -14.73 6.58
N ALA A 87 9.21 -13.58 6.16
CA ALA A 87 9.62 -12.30 6.72
C ALA A 87 9.14 -12.18 8.17
N GLN A 88 9.87 -11.39 8.98
CA GLN A 88 9.44 -11.09 10.35
C GLN A 88 8.30 -10.07 10.35
N LEU A 89 7.44 -10.12 11.37
CA LEU A 89 6.30 -9.23 11.52
C LEU A 89 6.73 -7.87 12.09
N ASN A 90 7.29 -7.01 11.24
CA ASN A 90 7.70 -5.65 11.60
C ASN A 90 7.03 -4.62 10.69
N ILE A 91 6.92 -3.37 11.17
CA ILE A 91 6.35 -2.25 10.43
C ILE A 91 7.05 -2.08 9.06
N GLY A 92 6.24 -1.97 8.01
CA GLY A 92 6.71 -1.80 6.63
C GLY A 92 7.01 -3.10 5.88
N ASN A 93 7.13 -4.24 6.56
CA ASN A 93 7.28 -5.54 5.90
C ASN A 93 5.98 -5.95 5.19
N VAL A 94 6.13 -6.72 4.12
CA VAL A 94 5.02 -7.26 3.33
C VAL A 94 4.93 -8.76 3.56
N LEU A 95 3.85 -9.22 4.18
CA LEU A 95 3.64 -10.64 4.45
C LEU A 95 2.26 -11.08 3.95
N PRO A 96 2.05 -12.39 3.72
CA PRO A 96 0.73 -12.95 3.57
C PRO A 96 -0.12 -12.72 4.82
N VAL A 97 -1.40 -12.40 4.66
CA VAL A 97 -2.31 -12.14 5.78
C VAL A 97 -2.44 -13.36 6.68
N GLY A 98 -2.45 -14.57 6.12
CA GLY A 98 -2.58 -15.80 6.89
C GLY A 98 -1.41 -16.14 7.81
N THR A 99 -0.27 -15.47 7.69
CA THR A 99 0.87 -15.66 8.60
C THR A 99 0.94 -14.60 9.70
N MET A 100 0.12 -13.55 9.61
CA MET A 100 0.05 -12.51 10.63
C MET A 100 -0.92 -12.96 11.72
N PRO A 101 -0.68 -12.64 13.01
CA PRO A 101 -1.63 -12.94 14.06
C PRO A 101 -2.90 -12.09 13.96
N GLU A 102 -3.96 -12.54 14.61
CA GLU A 102 -5.21 -11.78 14.74
C GLU A 102 -4.96 -10.45 15.46
N GLY A 103 -5.71 -9.41 15.11
CA GLY A 103 -5.51 -8.05 15.60
C GLY A 103 -4.40 -7.26 14.89
N THR A 104 -3.61 -7.89 14.01
CA THR A 104 -2.54 -7.18 13.28
C THR A 104 -3.10 -6.04 12.44
N ILE A 105 -2.49 -4.86 12.57
CA ILE A 105 -2.80 -3.67 11.78
C ILE A 105 -2.01 -3.74 10.47
N ILE A 106 -2.73 -3.63 9.35
CA ILE A 106 -2.17 -3.77 8.00
C ILE A 106 -2.69 -2.68 7.07
N CYS A 107 -1.94 -2.40 6.00
CA CYS A 107 -2.33 -1.52 4.92
C CYS A 107 -1.91 -2.07 3.56
N CYS A 108 -2.35 -1.42 2.48
CA CYS A 108 -2.05 -1.85 1.10
C CYS A 108 -2.41 -3.31 0.79
N LEU A 109 -3.50 -3.78 1.38
CA LEU A 109 -3.97 -5.15 1.29
C LEU A 109 -4.39 -5.53 -0.13
N GLU A 110 -4.00 -6.72 -0.57
CA GLU A 110 -4.48 -7.34 -1.81
C GLU A 110 -5.94 -7.80 -1.67
N GLU A 111 -6.77 -7.55 -2.68
CA GLU A 111 -8.14 -8.08 -2.73
C GLU A 111 -8.14 -9.51 -3.26
N LYS A 112 -7.35 -9.76 -4.32
CA LYS A 112 -7.04 -11.09 -4.84
C LYS A 112 -5.53 -11.33 -4.76
N PRO A 113 -5.08 -12.59 -4.57
CA PRO A 113 -3.65 -12.88 -4.47
C PRO A 113 -2.88 -12.35 -5.68
N GLY A 114 -1.85 -11.52 -5.45
CA GLY A 114 -1.00 -10.99 -6.50
C GLY A 114 -1.51 -9.75 -7.25
N ASP A 115 -2.64 -9.16 -6.85
CA ASP A 115 -3.14 -7.90 -7.46
C ASP A 115 -2.33 -6.64 -7.08
N ARG A 116 -1.27 -6.83 -6.28
CA ARG A 116 -0.27 -5.84 -5.88
C ARG A 116 -0.82 -4.69 -5.01
N GLY A 117 -1.88 -4.95 -4.25
CA GLY A 117 -2.36 -4.08 -3.18
C GLY A 117 -3.41 -3.08 -3.66
N LYS A 118 -4.64 -3.24 -3.18
CA LYS A 118 -5.83 -2.48 -3.62
C LYS A 118 -6.59 -1.82 -2.48
N LEU A 119 -6.62 -2.45 -1.31
CA LEU A 119 -7.43 -2.06 -0.16
C LEU A 119 -6.58 -1.32 0.90
N ALA A 120 -7.22 -0.45 1.69
CA ALA A 120 -6.59 0.32 2.78
C ALA A 120 -5.29 1.06 2.37
N ARG A 121 -5.40 1.98 1.40
CA ARG A 121 -4.26 2.67 0.75
C ARG A 121 -4.23 4.19 0.92
N ALA A 122 -5.28 4.77 1.50
CA ALA A 122 -5.37 6.21 1.70
C ALA A 122 -4.58 6.63 2.95
N SER A 123 -4.17 7.90 3.00
CA SER A 123 -3.41 8.49 4.11
C SER A 123 -4.14 8.28 5.44
N GLY A 124 -3.50 7.63 6.42
CA GLY A 124 -4.09 7.31 7.73
C GLY A 124 -5.01 6.09 7.78
N ASN A 125 -5.33 5.45 6.64
CA ASN A 125 -6.20 4.28 6.65
C ASN A 125 -5.40 3.02 6.97
N TYR A 126 -6.06 2.09 7.65
CA TYR A 126 -5.57 0.73 7.87
C TYR A 126 -6.73 -0.26 7.80
N ALA A 127 -6.40 -1.54 7.78
CA ALA A 127 -7.30 -2.65 7.97
C ALA A 127 -6.77 -3.50 9.13
N THR A 128 -7.67 -4.26 9.76
CA THR A 128 -7.31 -5.13 10.89
C THR A 128 -7.64 -6.56 10.55
N VAL A 129 -6.70 -7.47 10.81
CA VAL A 129 -6.95 -8.91 10.71
C VAL A 129 -7.87 -9.31 11.86
N ILE A 130 -9.05 -9.85 11.56
CA ILE A 130 -10.03 -10.25 12.59
C ILE A 130 -9.78 -11.70 12.98
N SER A 131 -9.83 -12.61 12.01
CA SER A 131 -9.69 -14.03 12.28
C SER A 131 -9.22 -14.81 11.07
N HIS A 132 -8.64 -15.99 11.34
CA HIS A 132 -8.21 -16.92 10.32
C HIS A 132 -9.08 -18.18 10.32
N ASN A 133 -9.38 -18.69 9.13
CA ASN A 133 -9.95 -20.02 8.94
C ASN A 133 -8.90 -20.91 8.25
N PRO A 134 -8.21 -21.80 8.99
CA PRO A 134 -7.15 -22.65 8.45
C PRO A 134 -7.64 -23.63 7.38
N GLU A 135 -8.83 -24.21 7.55
CA GLU A 135 -9.40 -25.23 6.66
C GLU A 135 -9.65 -24.68 5.25
N THR A 136 -10.33 -23.54 5.17
CA THR A 136 -10.70 -22.91 3.90
C THR A 136 -9.61 -21.98 3.36
N LYS A 137 -8.48 -21.83 4.07
CA LYS A 137 -7.37 -20.91 3.74
C LYS A 137 -7.86 -19.48 3.47
N LYS A 138 -8.83 -19.02 4.26
CA LYS A 138 -9.42 -17.68 4.19
C LYS A 138 -9.18 -16.92 5.49
N SER A 139 -9.08 -15.61 5.38
CA SER A 139 -8.93 -14.69 6.50
C SER A 139 -10.02 -13.63 6.44
N ARG A 140 -10.56 -13.25 7.59
CA ARG A 140 -11.53 -12.18 7.72
C ARG A 140 -10.80 -10.91 8.15
N VAL A 141 -11.02 -9.82 7.41
CA VAL A 141 -10.40 -8.51 7.67
C VAL A 141 -11.46 -7.44 7.85
N LYS A 142 -11.22 -6.49 8.76
CA LYS A 142 -12.00 -5.27 8.92
C LYS A 142 -11.40 -4.19 8.02
N LEU A 143 -12.19 -3.66 7.10
CA LEU A 143 -11.80 -2.56 6.23
C LEU A 143 -11.94 -1.21 6.95
N PRO A 144 -11.27 -0.14 6.47
CA PRO A 144 -11.38 1.19 7.07
C PRO A 144 -12.81 1.78 7.02
N SER A 145 -13.67 1.25 6.15
CA SER A 145 -15.11 1.55 6.11
C SER A 145 -15.90 0.94 7.28
N GLY A 146 -15.29 0.10 8.10
CA GLY A 146 -15.96 -0.68 9.15
C GLY A 146 -16.52 -2.04 8.67
N SER A 147 -16.67 -2.23 7.35
CA SER A 147 -17.16 -3.49 6.79
C SER A 147 -16.16 -4.63 6.96
N LYS A 148 -16.69 -5.83 7.20
CA LYS A 148 -15.91 -7.08 7.29
C LYS A 148 -15.87 -7.72 5.90
N LYS A 149 -14.69 -8.11 5.44
CA LYS A 149 -14.49 -8.80 4.16
C LYS A 149 -13.71 -10.08 4.38
N VAL A 150 -14.10 -11.15 3.69
CA VAL A 150 -13.36 -12.41 3.66
C VAL A 150 -12.44 -12.39 2.44
N ILE A 151 -11.16 -12.68 2.66
CA ILE A 151 -10.11 -12.70 1.64
C ILE A 151 -9.34 -14.01 1.72
N ALA A 152 -8.59 -14.36 0.67
CA ALA A 152 -7.70 -15.53 0.74
C ALA A 152 -6.53 -15.24 1.68
N SER A 153 -6.14 -16.21 2.49
CA SER A 153 -5.01 -16.09 3.43
C SER A 153 -3.66 -15.90 2.73
N ALA A 154 -3.59 -16.21 1.43
CA ALA A 154 -2.42 -15.99 0.58
C ALA A 154 -2.25 -14.52 0.12
N ASN A 155 -3.28 -13.68 0.27
CA ASN A 155 -3.20 -12.26 -0.05
C ASN A 155 -2.14 -11.58 0.81
N ARG A 156 -1.41 -10.63 0.23
CA ARG A 156 -0.37 -9.90 0.95
C ARG A 156 -0.84 -8.54 1.45
N ALA A 157 -0.21 -8.05 2.50
CA ALA A 157 -0.40 -6.69 3.00
C ALA A 157 0.90 -6.16 3.62
N VAL A 158 1.01 -4.83 3.70
CA VAL A 158 2.08 -4.14 4.45
C VAL A 158 1.66 -4.08 5.91
N VAL A 159 2.54 -4.42 6.84
CA VAL A 159 2.28 -4.27 8.28
C VAL A 159 2.37 -2.79 8.67
N GLY A 160 1.35 -2.30 9.38
CA GLY A 160 1.25 -0.93 9.88
C GLY A 160 0.14 -0.09 9.22
N VAL A 161 0.09 1.18 9.62
CA VAL A 161 -0.88 2.19 9.13
C VAL A 161 -0.25 2.98 7.98
N VAL A 162 -1.05 3.43 7.02
CA VAL A 162 -0.54 4.31 5.94
C VAL A 162 -0.13 5.67 6.51
N ALA A 163 1.08 6.13 6.18
CA ALA A 163 1.59 7.43 6.60
C ALA A 163 0.73 8.62 6.11
N GLY A 164 0.83 9.74 6.84
CA GLY A 164 0.04 10.94 6.57
C GLY A 164 -1.36 10.90 7.19
N GLY A 165 -1.51 10.23 8.33
CA GLY A 165 -2.71 10.29 9.17
C GLY A 165 -3.05 11.71 9.63
N GLY A 166 -4.29 11.92 10.11
CA GLY A 166 -4.76 13.23 10.60
C GLY A 166 -4.85 14.35 9.56
N ARG A 167 -4.58 14.07 8.29
CA ARG A 167 -4.55 15.07 7.20
C ARG A 167 -5.87 15.84 7.04
N ILE A 168 -7.00 15.26 7.46
CA ILE A 168 -8.32 15.88 7.34
C ILE A 168 -8.72 16.71 8.56
N ASP A 169 -8.01 16.57 9.68
CA ASP A 169 -8.33 17.26 10.94
C ASP A 169 -8.06 18.76 10.81
N LYS A 170 -7.06 19.11 10.00
CA LYS A 170 -6.79 20.50 9.63
C LYS A 170 -7.84 21.01 8.62
N PRO A 171 -8.63 22.06 8.94
CA PRO A 171 -9.62 22.60 8.03
C PRO A 171 -8.97 23.25 6.79
N ILE A 172 -9.66 23.13 5.65
CA ILE A 172 -9.28 23.81 4.41
C ILE A 172 -9.82 25.24 4.46
N LEU A 173 -9.10 26.11 5.16
CA LEU A 173 -9.55 27.46 5.52
C LEU A 173 -9.99 28.37 4.35
N LYS A 174 -9.36 28.25 3.17
CA LYS A 174 -9.62 29.15 2.03
C LYS A 174 -9.85 28.42 0.73
N ALA A 175 -10.69 28.99 -0.13
CA ALA A 175 -11.02 28.46 -1.45
C ALA A 175 -9.78 28.16 -2.31
N GLY A 176 -8.74 29.00 -2.23
CA GLY A 176 -7.47 28.76 -2.94
C GLY A 176 -6.79 27.43 -2.57
N ARG A 177 -6.85 27.01 -1.30
CA ARG A 177 -6.31 25.70 -0.88
C ARG A 177 -7.12 24.55 -1.48
N ALA A 178 -8.45 24.70 -1.57
CA ALA A 178 -9.31 23.73 -2.24
C ALA A 178 -9.01 23.65 -3.76
N TYR A 179 -8.85 24.81 -4.41
CA TYR A 179 -8.44 24.90 -5.81
C TYR A 179 -7.14 24.13 -6.08
N HIS A 180 -6.07 24.40 -5.33
CA HIS A 180 -4.79 23.69 -5.50
C HIS A 180 -4.90 22.17 -5.20
N LYS A 181 -5.70 21.78 -4.21
CA LYS A 181 -5.97 20.36 -3.89
C LYS A 181 -6.60 19.61 -5.06
N TYR A 182 -7.58 20.21 -5.74
CA TYR A 182 -8.27 19.57 -6.87
C TYR A 182 -7.52 19.73 -8.19
N LYS A 183 -6.75 20.82 -8.38
CA LYS A 183 -5.86 21.02 -9.54
C LYS A 183 -4.86 19.88 -9.71
N ALA A 184 -4.37 19.30 -8.63
CA ALA A 184 -3.48 18.13 -8.67
C ALA A 184 -4.20 16.78 -8.94
N LYS A 185 -5.54 16.75 -8.99
CA LYS A 185 -6.33 15.52 -9.10
C LYS A 185 -7.04 15.41 -10.46
N ARG A 186 -8.06 16.23 -10.69
CA ARG A 186 -8.91 16.30 -11.88
C ARG A 186 -9.93 17.42 -11.70
N ASN A 187 -10.59 17.77 -12.81
CA ASN A 187 -11.83 18.54 -12.83
C ASN A 187 -13.03 17.72 -12.30
#